data_AF-A0A423WAH4-F1
#
_entry.id   AF-A0A423WAH4-F1
#
_cell.length_a   1.000
_cell.length_b   1.000
_cell.length_c   1.000
_cell.angle_alpha   90.00
_cell.angle_beta   90.00
_cell.angle_gamma   90.00
#
_symmetry.space_group_name_H-M   'P 1'
#
loop_
_entity.id
_entity.type
_entity.pdbx_description
1 polymer ?
#
loop_
_entity_poly.entity_id
_entity_poly.type
_entity_poly.pdbx_seq_one_letter_code
_entity_poly.pdbx_strand_id
1 'polypeptide(L)'
;MYSSPADILAALNEYRSYIAAESRRALDIFVPFITNAQEPEEGDFEDDFDVEKQRMEVLKQLIGYDTVLDNDGITAPAELLERYDDLAPRLGLDGTFIIDADDERSRKQDEYFSAIEEALKLKCIEEVRGMIAIPEEFRSLAEHVDGLHGPGLEYWRSKFQYAAWWGLIEDCEMYSRRVKTPDELTQWLSMTDMGWTIGGGWELGEGPDAILFAVYCRRPEDDGWGWRYVLSREYGEELFETIPEVLVWNAHFREHDLSKIPEFGEDDMWCLMF
;
A
#
# COMPACT_ATOMS: atom_id res chain seq x y z
N MET A 1 -15.44 -10.35 15.43
CA MET A 1 -14.37 -10.74 16.37
C MET A 1 -13.26 -9.71 16.21
N TYR A 2 -12.60 -9.25 17.27
CA TYR A 2 -11.52 -8.25 17.15
C TYR A 2 -10.17 -8.93 17.34
N SER A 3 -9.20 -8.64 16.47
CA SER A 3 -7.82 -9.14 16.62
C SER A 3 -7.12 -8.43 17.76
N SER A 4 -6.25 -9.14 18.49
CA SER A 4 -5.41 -8.48 19.49
C SER A 4 -4.25 -7.72 18.82
N PRO A 5 -3.65 -6.72 19.50
CA PRO A 5 -2.44 -6.06 18.98
C PRO A 5 -1.32 -7.03 18.61
N ALA A 6 -1.18 -8.13 19.35
CA ALA A 6 -0.18 -9.15 19.04
C ALA A 6 -0.49 -9.92 17.74
N ASP A 7 -1.76 -10.19 17.46
CA ASP A 7 -2.18 -10.87 16.22
C ASP A 7 -1.95 -9.95 15.00
N ILE A 8 -2.24 -8.66 15.14
CA ILE A 8 -2.01 -7.65 14.10
C ILE A 8 -0.52 -7.55 13.79
N LEU A 9 0.33 -7.43 14.82
CA LEU A 9 1.78 -7.36 14.64
C LEU A 9 2.33 -8.66 14.03
N ALA A 10 1.84 -9.83 14.43
CA ALA A 10 2.23 -11.10 13.84
C ALA A 10 1.87 -11.16 12.35
N ALA A 11 0.63 -10.83 11.99
CA ALA A 11 0.18 -10.79 10.60
C ALA A 11 0.93 -9.75 9.76
N LEU A 12 1.25 -8.59 10.33
CA LEU A 12 2.06 -7.56 9.67
C LEU A 12 3.49 -8.01 9.42
N ASN A 13 4.10 -8.75 10.34
CA ASN A 13 5.44 -9.29 10.15
C ASN A 13 5.46 -10.39 9.07
N GLU A 14 4.45 -11.25 9.04
CA GLU A 14 4.28 -12.24 7.97
C GLU A 14 4.08 -11.56 6.61
N TYR A 15 3.23 -10.53 6.57
CA TYR A 15 3.03 -9.69 5.39
C TYR A 15 4.34 -9.10 4.88
N ARG A 16 5.07 -8.36 5.73
CA ARG A 16 6.37 -7.76 5.39
C ARG A 16 7.37 -8.79 4.88
N SER A 17 7.50 -9.91 5.57
CA SER A 17 8.41 -10.98 5.19
C SER A 17 8.06 -11.56 3.82
N TYR A 18 6.77 -11.73 3.52
CA TYR A 18 6.33 -12.24 2.23
C TYR A 18 6.66 -11.27 1.10
N ILE A 19 6.25 -10.00 1.26
CA ILE A 19 6.40 -8.98 0.23
C ILE A 19 7.88 -8.64 -0.01
N ALA A 20 8.69 -8.56 1.04
CA ALA A 20 10.15 -8.40 0.89
C ALA A 20 10.76 -9.57 0.10
N ALA A 21 10.32 -10.81 0.35
CA ALA A 21 10.82 -11.96 -0.40
C ALA A 21 10.40 -11.94 -1.89
N GLU A 22 9.20 -11.47 -2.21
CA GLU A 22 8.75 -11.27 -3.60
C GLU A 22 9.53 -10.14 -4.29
N SER A 23 9.65 -8.98 -3.63
CA SER A 23 10.40 -7.83 -4.14
C SER A 23 11.87 -8.19 -4.37
N ARG A 24 12.49 -8.95 -3.46
CA ARG A 24 13.85 -9.47 -3.66
C ARG A 24 13.96 -10.36 -4.88
N ARG A 25 13.02 -11.29 -5.06
CA ARG A 25 12.99 -12.18 -6.24
C ARG A 25 12.89 -11.40 -7.55
N ALA A 26 12.09 -10.33 -7.59
CA ALA A 26 12.05 -9.45 -8.75
C ALA A 26 13.41 -8.75 -8.97
N LEU A 27 14.00 -8.18 -7.93
CA LEU A 27 15.30 -7.48 -8.02
C LEU A 27 16.45 -8.42 -8.39
N ASP A 28 16.44 -9.67 -7.92
CA ASP A 28 17.41 -10.71 -8.31
C ASP A 28 17.38 -10.98 -9.83
N ILE A 29 16.28 -10.64 -10.51
CA ILE A 29 16.18 -10.69 -11.97
C ILE A 29 16.68 -9.38 -12.57
N PHE A 30 16.09 -8.22 -12.20
CA PHE A 30 16.37 -6.95 -12.86
C PHE A 30 17.74 -6.38 -12.59
N VAL A 31 18.26 -6.49 -11.37
CA VAL A 31 19.55 -5.90 -11.02
C VAL A 31 20.67 -6.47 -11.90
N PRO A 32 20.81 -7.80 -12.10
CA PRO A 32 21.75 -8.34 -13.07
C PRO A 32 21.53 -7.82 -14.51
N PHE A 33 20.28 -7.67 -14.97
CA PHE A 33 20.01 -7.13 -16.30
C PHE A 33 20.47 -5.67 -16.43
N ILE A 34 20.18 -4.82 -15.44
CA ILE A 34 20.60 -3.41 -15.41
C ILE A 34 22.12 -3.31 -15.35
N THR A 35 22.76 -4.09 -14.47
CA THR A 35 24.22 -4.09 -14.30
C THR A 35 24.94 -4.57 -15.57
N ASN A 36 24.39 -5.53 -16.31
CA ASN A 36 25.01 -6.08 -17.51
C ASN A 36 24.49 -5.46 -18.83
N ALA A 37 23.61 -4.46 -18.77
CA ALA A 37 23.13 -3.76 -19.95
C ALA A 37 24.33 -3.20 -20.74
N GLN A 38 24.36 -3.47 -22.05
CA GLN A 38 25.47 -3.09 -22.91
C GLN A 38 25.61 -1.57 -22.98
N GLU A 39 26.85 -1.10 -23.02
CA GLU A 39 27.12 0.29 -23.34
C GLU A 39 26.65 0.56 -24.78
N PRO A 40 26.01 1.72 -25.03
CA PRO A 40 25.60 2.09 -26.38
C PRO A 40 26.81 2.21 -27.30
N GLU A 41 26.61 1.98 -28.61
CA GLU A 41 27.71 2.04 -29.58
C GLU A 41 28.26 3.48 -29.69
N GLU A 42 29.56 3.62 -29.99
CA GLU A 42 30.22 4.92 -30.16
C GLU A 42 29.45 5.77 -31.20
N GLY A 43 28.82 6.86 -30.75
CA GLY A 43 28.08 7.81 -31.58
C GLY A 43 26.58 7.90 -31.33
N ASP A 44 26.02 7.07 -30.46
CA ASP A 44 24.58 7.09 -30.13
C ASP A 44 24.20 8.15 -29.08
N PHE A 45 25.16 8.67 -28.30
CA PHE A 45 24.93 9.63 -27.20
C PHE A 45 25.98 10.76 -27.15
N GLU A 46 25.66 11.83 -26.42
CA GLU A 46 26.60 12.93 -26.14
C GLU A 46 27.85 12.40 -25.40
N ASP A 47 29.01 13.05 -25.61
CA ASP A 47 30.32 12.65 -25.08
C ASP A 47 30.39 12.56 -23.53
N ASP A 48 29.32 12.92 -22.81
CA ASP A 48 29.19 12.92 -21.35
C ASP A 48 28.21 11.86 -20.79
N PHE A 49 27.79 10.87 -21.60
CA PHE A 49 26.93 9.79 -21.15
C PHE A 49 27.58 8.93 -20.05
N ASP A 50 27.06 9.05 -18.82
CA ASP A 50 27.48 8.25 -17.67
C ASP A 50 26.57 7.01 -17.54
N VAL A 51 27.12 5.87 -17.95
CA VAL A 51 26.43 4.57 -17.95
C VAL A 51 25.98 4.17 -16.53
N GLU A 52 26.82 4.40 -15.51
CA GLU A 52 26.49 4.03 -14.13
C GLU A 52 25.37 4.91 -13.58
N LYS A 53 25.39 6.19 -13.91
CA LYS A 53 24.28 7.09 -13.60
C LYS A 53 22.98 6.60 -14.23
N GLN A 54 23.00 6.20 -15.51
CA GLN A 54 21.80 5.72 -16.19
C GLN A 54 21.27 4.42 -15.56
N ARG A 55 22.15 3.48 -15.22
CA ARG A 55 21.79 2.25 -14.50
C ARG A 55 21.11 2.54 -13.17
N MET A 56 21.62 3.51 -12.42
CA MET A 56 21.01 3.93 -11.17
C MET A 56 19.66 4.62 -11.37
N GLU A 57 19.49 5.44 -12.40
CA GLU A 57 18.20 6.04 -12.73
C GLU A 57 17.13 5.00 -13.07
N VAL A 58 17.49 3.97 -13.86
CA VAL A 58 16.58 2.85 -14.15
C VAL A 58 16.18 2.10 -12.88
N LEU A 59 17.15 1.81 -12.00
CA LEU A 59 16.85 1.18 -10.72
C LEU A 59 15.90 2.04 -9.88
N LYS A 60 16.16 3.35 -9.77
CA LYS A 60 15.31 4.30 -9.05
C LYS A 60 13.90 4.34 -9.62
N GLN A 61 13.73 4.27 -10.94
CA GLN A 61 12.40 4.18 -11.55
C GLN A 61 11.67 2.89 -11.19
N LEU A 62 12.38 1.76 -11.13
CA LEU A 62 11.78 0.47 -10.77
C LEU A 62 11.27 0.44 -9.34
N ILE A 63 12.08 0.91 -8.39
CA ILE A 63 11.76 0.86 -6.96
C ILE A 63 10.99 2.09 -6.45
N GLY A 64 10.79 3.10 -7.30
CA GLY A 64 10.25 4.40 -6.93
C GLY A 64 11.37 5.33 -6.51
N TYR A 65 11.45 6.54 -7.10
CA TYR A 65 12.54 7.50 -6.89
C TYR A 65 12.85 7.71 -5.41
N ASP A 66 13.85 7.02 -4.89
CA ASP A 66 14.12 7.01 -3.46
C ASP A 66 15.42 7.72 -3.10
N THR A 67 15.27 8.82 -2.37
CA THR A 67 16.38 9.56 -1.76
C THR A 67 17.15 8.73 -0.74
N VAL A 68 16.57 7.64 -0.22
CA VAL A 68 17.24 6.67 0.66
C VAL A 68 18.48 6.10 -0.02
N LEU A 69 18.43 5.74 -1.31
CA LEU A 69 19.59 5.22 -2.03
C LEU A 69 20.75 6.24 -2.02
N ASP A 70 20.43 7.51 -2.29
CA ASP A 70 21.42 8.59 -2.31
C ASP A 70 21.97 8.88 -0.90
N ASN A 71 21.10 8.91 0.11
CA ASN A 71 21.46 9.14 1.51
C ASN A 71 22.35 8.03 2.08
N ASP A 72 22.15 6.80 1.62
CA ASP A 72 22.92 5.63 2.04
C ASP A 72 24.16 5.36 1.19
N GLY A 73 24.44 6.24 0.21
CA GLY A 73 25.60 6.15 -0.65
C GLY A 73 25.58 4.92 -1.57
N ILE A 74 24.41 4.47 -1.99
CA ILE A 74 24.26 3.39 -2.97
C ILE A 74 24.59 3.94 -4.36
N THR A 75 25.68 3.45 -4.94
CA THR A 75 26.20 3.96 -6.23
C THR A 75 26.10 2.98 -7.38
N ALA A 76 25.81 1.71 -7.09
CA ALA A 76 25.64 0.67 -8.11
C ALA A 76 24.43 -0.23 -7.79
N PRO A 77 23.71 -0.73 -8.82
CA PRO A 77 22.53 -1.57 -8.58
C PRO A 77 22.78 -2.83 -7.75
N ALA A 78 23.96 -3.44 -7.88
CA ALA A 78 24.31 -4.65 -7.12
C ALA A 78 24.37 -4.40 -5.60
N GLU A 79 24.73 -3.19 -5.16
CA GLU A 79 24.82 -2.83 -3.75
C GLU A 79 23.45 -2.87 -3.05
N LEU A 80 22.36 -2.63 -3.79
CA LEU A 80 20.99 -2.79 -3.28
C LEU A 80 20.72 -4.25 -2.85
N LEU A 81 21.16 -5.23 -3.65
CA LEU A 81 20.96 -6.65 -3.32
C LEU A 81 21.83 -7.09 -2.14
N GLU A 82 23.05 -6.56 -2.04
CA GLU A 82 23.97 -6.85 -0.93
C GLU A 82 23.44 -6.31 0.41
N ARG A 83 22.75 -5.16 0.36
CA ARG A 83 22.18 -4.47 1.53
C ARG A 83 20.66 -4.61 1.63
N TYR A 84 20.08 -5.57 0.92
CA TYR A 84 18.63 -5.65 0.74
C TYR A 84 17.85 -5.66 2.05
N ASP A 85 18.28 -6.48 3.01
CA ASP A 85 17.54 -6.66 4.27
C ASP A 85 17.50 -5.38 5.13
N ASP A 86 18.48 -4.48 4.96
CA ASP A 86 18.53 -3.17 5.63
C ASP A 86 17.71 -2.10 4.87
N LEU A 87 17.78 -2.14 3.54
CA LEU A 87 17.15 -1.14 2.68
C LEU A 87 15.67 -1.40 2.43
N ALA A 88 15.24 -2.66 2.36
CA ALA A 88 13.89 -3.02 1.95
C ALA A 88 12.77 -2.35 2.76
N PRO A 89 12.84 -2.29 4.11
CA PRO A 89 11.82 -1.60 4.90
C PRO A 89 11.78 -0.08 4.65
N ARG A 90 12.94 0.53 4.37
CA ARG A 90 13.07 1.99 4.16
C ARG A 90 12.62 2.41 2.77
N LEU A 91 12.83 1.53 1.79
CA LEU A 91 12.39 1.68 0.40
C LEU A 91 10.93 1.22 0.19
N GLY A 92 10.23 0.79 1.26
CA GLY A 92 8.89 0.21 1.19
C GLY A 92 8.78 -1.06 0.34
N LEU A 93 9.89 -1.77 0.12
CA LEU A 93 9.93 -3.03 -0.63
C LEU A 93 9.33 -4.21 0.15
N ASP A 94 9.03 -4.01 1.44
CA ASP A 94 8.27 -4.93 2.28
C ASP A 94 6.75 -4.66 2.27
N GLY A 95 6.29 -3.74 1.40
CA GLY A 95 4.88 -3.40 1.26
C GLY A 95 4.37 -2.44 2.34
N THR A 96 5.27 -1.85 3.14
CA THR A 96 4.92 -0.88 4.17
C THR A 96 5.65 0.43 3.96
N PHE A 97 5.16 1.51 4.56
CA PHE A 97 5.84 2.80 4.56
C PHE A 97 5.81 3.39 5.97
N ILE A 98 6.89 4.06 6.36
CA ILE A 98 7.03 4.78 7.62
C ILE A 98 7.63 6.16 7.31
N ILE A 99 7.09 7.19 7.94
CA ILE A 99 7.65 8.55 7.90
C ILE A 99 8.80 8.60 8.90
N ASP A 100 10.02 8.83 8.40
CA ASP A 100 11.29 8.74 9.16
C ASP A 100 11.39 9.67 10.39
N ALA A 101 10.61 10.76 10.45
CA ALA A 101 10.70 11.74 11.52
C ALA A 101 9.60 11.53 12.60
N ASP A 102 9.98 10.98 13.76
CA ASP A 102 9.07 10.62 14.88
C ASP A 102 8.09 11.73 15.30
N ASP A 103 8.57 12.97 15.43
CA ASP A 103 7.73 14.12 15.81
C ASP A 103 6.72 14.49 14.71
N GLU A 104 7.13 14.38 13.44
CA GLU A 104 6.24 14.63 12.30
C GLU A 104 5.23 13.51 12.15
N ARG A 105 5.66 12.26 12.31
CA ARG A 105 4.84 11.06 12.28
C ARG A 105 3.71 11.14 13.31
N SER A 106 4.06 11.41 14.57
CA SER A 106 3.07 11.53 15.66
C SER A 106 2.02 12.61 15.37
N ARG A 107 2.48 13.79 14.93
CA ARG A 107 1.57 14.90 14.54
C ARG A 107 0.64 14.48 13.40
N LYS A 108 1.16 13.84 12.35
CA LYS A 108 0.36 13.40 11.20
C LYS A 108 -0.64 12.30 11.56
N GLN A 109 -0.28 11.38 12.46
CA GLN A 109 -1.20 10.37 12.98
C GLN A 109 -2.37 11.01 13.73
N ASP A 110 -2.08 11.96 14.61
CA ASP A 110 -3.11 12.71 15.34
C ASP A 110 -4.03 13.49 14.38
N GLU A 111 -3.45 14.14 13.36
CA GLU A 111 -4.19 14.85 12.32
C GLU A 111 -5.10 13.92 11.52
N TYR A 112 -4.58 12.77 11.07
CA TYR A 112 -5.34 11.75 10.34
C TYR A 112 -6.52 11.24 11.18
N PHE A 113 -6.26 10.77 12.40
CA PHE A 113 -7.30 10.18 13.24
C PHE A 113 -8.36 11.20 13.63
N SER A 114 -7.95 12.41 13.99
CA SER A 114 -8.88 13.47 14.36
C SER A 114 -9.78 13.84 13.17
N ALA A 115 -9.21 14.04 11.98
CA ALA A 115 -9.97 14.40 10.78
C ALA A 115 -10.98 13.31 10.38
N ILE A 116 -10.57 12.04 10.42
CA ILE A 116 -11.46 10.91 10.11
C ILE A 116 -12.57 10.77 11.15
N GLU A 117 -12.27 10.85 12.45
CA GLU A 117 -13.29 10.71 13.50
C GLU A 117 -14.30 11.86 13.52
N GLU A 118 -13.85 13.10 13.32
CA GLU A 118 -14.74 14.26 13.20
C GLU A 118 -15.66 14.09 11.99
N ALA A 119 -15.11 13.72 10.83
CA ALA A 119 -15.89 13.50 9.63
C ALA A 119 -16.85 12.31 9.76
N LEU A 120 -16.45 11.22 10.43
CA LEU A 120 -17.32 10.07 10.71
C LEU A 120 -18.52 10.50 11.55
N LYS A 121 -18.29 11.24 12.64
CA LYS A 121 -19.36 11.77 13.49
C LYS A 121 -20.29 12.72 12.76
N LEU A 122 -19.85 13.36 11.68
CA LEU A 122 -20.72 14.22 10.85
C LEU A 122 -21.55 13.41 9.86
N LYS A 123 -20.93 12.44 9.18
CA LYS A 123 -21.48 11.72 8.02
C LYS A 123 -22.20 10.41 8.34
N CYS A 124 -21.99 9.85 9.54
CA CYS A 124 -22.65 8.60 9.94
C CYS A 124 -24.16 8.79 10.16
N ILE A 125 -24.90 7.68 10.23
CA ILE A 125 -26.29 7.70 10.68
C ILE A 125 -26.40 8.14 12.14
N GLU A 126 -27.57 8.66 12.49
CA GLU A 126 -27.81 9.17 13.84
C GLU A 126 -27.69 8.10 14.93
N GLU A 127 -28.11 6.85 14.64
CA GLU A 127 -28.08 5.74 15.59
C GLU A 127 -26.68 5.48 16.17
N VAL A 128 -25.62 5.66 15.37
CA VAL A 128 -24.24 5.33 15.77
C VAL A 128 -23.38 6.54 16.08
N ARG A 129 -23.90 7.77 15.95
CA ARG A 129 -23.11 9.00 16.07
C ARG A 129 -22.33 9.12 17.38
N GLY A 130 -22.92 8.65 18.47
CA GLY A 130 -22.29 8.65 19.80
C GLY A 130 -21.33 7.49 20.07
N MET A 131 -21.24 6.51 19.16
CA MET A 131 -20.47 5.27 19.33
C MET A 131 -19.38 5.08 18.28
N ILE A 132 -19.55 5.65 17.08
CA ILE A 132 -18.62 5.48 15.98
C ILE A 132 -17.30 6.19 16.28
N ALA A 133 -16.22 5.42 16.20
CA ALA A 133 -14.84 5.83 16.36
C ALA A 133 -13.96 4.86 15.56
N ILE A 134 -12.75 5.27 15.21
CA ILE A 134 -11.82 4.41 14.47
C ILE A 134 -11.55 3.15 15.31
N PRO A 135 -11.58 1.94 14.71
CA PRO A 135 -11.36 0.70 15.44
C PRO A 135 -9.97 0.67 16.06
N GLU A 136 -9.88 0.20 17.30
CA GLU A 136 -8.60 -0.01 18.01
C GLU A 136 -7.63 -0.88 17.21
N GLU A 137 -8.15 -1.86 16.46
CA GLU A 137 -7.34 -2.70 15.55
C GLU A 137 -6.56 -1.84 14.55
N PHE A 138 -7.19 -0.83 13.97
CA PHE A 138 -6.55 0.06 13.01
C PHE A 138 -5.56 1.01 13.68
N ARG A 139 -5.83 1.44 14.92
CA ARG A 139 -4.86 2.21 15.71
C ARG A 139 -3.61 1.39 16.02
N SER A 140 -3.78 0.14 16.42
CA SER A 140 -2.66 -0.79 16.66
C SER A 140 -1.85 -1.06 15.39
N LEU A 141 -2.47 -1.16 14.21
CA LEU A 141 -1.74 -1.23 12.95
C LEU A 141 -0.89 0.03 12.72
N ALA A 142 -1.47 1.21 12.91
CA ALA A 142 -0.81 2.50 12.68
C ALA A 142 0.37 2.77 13.65
N GLU A 143 0.43 2.09 14.80
CA GLU A 143 1.61 2.14 15.68
C GLU A 143 2.87 1.61 14.96
N HIS A 144 2.70 0.70 13.98
CA HIS A 144 3.80 -0.01 13.32
C HIS A 144 4.08 0.42 11.88
N VAL A 145 3.12 1.07 11.22
CA VAL A 145 3.22 1.53 9.82
C VAL A 145 2.47 2.84 9.64
N ASP A 146 2.88 3.63 8.67
CA ASP A 146 2.19 4.85 8.25
C ASP A 146 1.50 4.70 6.90
N GLY A 147 1.52 3.49 6.31
CA GLY A 147 0.86 3.13 5.05
C GLY A 147 1.06 1.64 4.72
N LEU A 148 0.15 1.08 3.92
CA LEU A 148 0.20 -0.30 3.43
C LEU A 148 0.06 -0.32 1.91
N HIS A 149 1.15 -0.70 1.24
CA HIS A 149 1.22 -0.87 -0.21
C HIS A 149 1.12 -2.34 -0.58
N GLY A 150 0.53 -2.66 -1.73
CA GLY A 150 0.46 -4.02 -2.25
C GLY A 150 1.82 -4.61 -2.69
N PRO A 151 1.84 -5.88 -3.12
CA PRO A 151 3.05 -6.59 -3.53
C PRO A 151 3.74 -6.01 -4.78
N GLY A 152 5.04 -6.25 -4.95
CA GLY A 152 5.81 -5.89 -6.15
C GLY A 152 6.69 -4.64 -5.97
N LEU A 153 7.39 -4.22 -7.04
CA LEU A 153 8.14 -2.96 -7.07
C LEU A 153 7.22 -1.78 -7.45
N GLU A 154 7.60 -0.56 -7.07
CA GLU A 154 6.76 0.64 -7.22
C GLU A 154 6.26 0.87 -8.65
N TYR A 155 7.10 0.62 -9.64
CA TYR A 155 6.71 0.72 -11.05
C TYR A 155 5.49 -0.15 -11.39
N TRP A 156 5.43 -1.38 -10.87
CA TRP A 156 4.28 -2.27 -11.08
C TRP A 156 3.16 -2.00 -10.10
N ARG A 157 3.46 -1.58 -8.88
CA ARG A 157 2.44 -1.24 -7.88
C ARG A 157 1.50 -0.17 -8.43
N SER A 158 2.07 0.93 -8.93
CA SER A 158 1.30 2.03 -9.51
C SER A 158 0.40 1.63 -10.70
N LYS A 159 0.72 0.52 -11.38
CA LYS A 159 -0.01 0.05 -12.57
C LYS A 159 -1.01 -1.07 -12.30
N PHE A 160 -0.75 -1.90 -11.31
CA PHE A 160 -1.47 -3.17 -11.15
C PHE A 160 -1.99 -3.41 -9.74
N GLN A 161 -1.47 -2.71 -8.74
CA GLN A 161 -1.75 -2.98 -7.33
C GLN A 161 -2.54 -1.84 -6.72
N TYR A 162 -3.21 -2.13 -5.61
CA TYR A 162 -3.84 -1.12 -4.80
C TYR A 162 -3.07 -0.91 -3.50
N ALA A 163 -3.13 0.30 -2.97
CA ALA A 163 -2.73 0.53 -1.59
C ALA A 163 -3.88 0.08 -0.68
N ALA A 164 -3.63 -0.84 0.25
CA ALA A 164 -4.63 -1.19 1.25
C ALA A 164 -4.87 -0.01 2.21
N TRP A 165 -3.84 0.81 2.42
CA TRP A 165 -3.98 2.07 3.13
C TRP A 165 -2.98 3.08 2.57
N TRP A 166 -3.47 4.19 2.02
CA TRP A 166 -2.59 5.25 1.48
C TRP A 166 -1.72 5.91 2.54
N GLY A 167 -2.12 5.80 3.80
CA GLY A 167 -1.28 6.28 4.89
C GLY A 167 -1.39 7.77 5.17
N LEU A 168 -0.32 8.28 5.79
CA LEU A 168 -0.19 9.66 6.28
C LEU A 168 0.41 10.63 5.23
N ILE A 169 0.21 10.32 3.95
CA ILE A 169 0.82 11.05 2.83
C ILE A 169 0.01 12.27 2.38
N GLU A 170 -1.25 12.39 2.82
CA GLU A 170 -2.14 13.47 2.39
C GLU A 170 -2.29 14.57 3.47
N ASP A 171 -3.04 15.63 3.16
CA ASP A 171 -3.42 16.66 4.13
C ASP A 171 -4.77 16.35 4.82
N CYS A 172 -5.08 17.10 5.88
CA CYS A 172 -6.28 16.90 6.69
C CYS A 172 -7.59 17.02 5.90
N GLU A 173 -7.63 17.90 4.88
CA GLU A 173 -8.83 18.09 4.08
C GLU A 173 -9.11 16.83 3.24
N MET A 174 -8.06 16.25 2.66
CA MET A 174 -8.14 15.01 1.90
C MET A 174 -8.59 13.82 2.76
N TYR A 175 -8.11 13.69 4.01
CA TYR A 175 -8.58 12.66 4.93
C TYR A 175 -10.10 12.74 5.16
N SER A 176 -10.63 13.93 5.42
CA SER A 176 -12.08 14.10 5.66
C SER A 176 -12.95 13.75 4.44
N ARG A 177 -12.42 13.91 3.22
CA ARG A 177 -13.10 13.58 1.94
C ARG A 177 -13.17 12.07 1.68
N ARG A 178 -12.27 11.29 2.29
CA ARG A 178 -12.29 9.82 2.25
C ARG A 178 -13.42 9.24 3.08
N VAL A 179 -13.90 9.96 4.10
CA VAL A 179 -15.09 9.56 4.86
C VAL A 179 -16.33 9.70 4.01
N LYS A 180 -17.16 8.65 3.97
CA LYS A 180 -18.36 8.56 3.16
C LYS A 180 -19.60 8.44 4.04
N THR A 181 -20.67 9.07 3.60
CA THR A 181 -22.02 8.82 4.10
C THR A 181 -22.46 7.39 3.75
N PRO A 182 -23.44 6.81 4.45
CA PRO A 182 -24.01 5.52 4.08
C PRO A 182 -24.49 5.47 2.63
N ASP A 183 -25.20 6.52 2.16
CA ASP A 183 -25.70 6.59 0.79
C ASP A 183 -24.56 6.59 -0.24
N GLU A 184 -23.45 7.29 0.04
CA GLU A 184 -22.26 7.23 -0.81
C GLU A 184 -21.65 5.82 -0.80
N LEU A 185 -21.54 5.16 0.36
CA LEU A 185 -21.01 3.79 0.44
C LEU A 185 -21.85 2.78 -0.35
N THR A 186 -23.18 2.91 -0.34
CA THR A 186 -24.06 2.02 -1.14
C THR A 186 -23.88 2.14 -2.65
N GLN A 187 -23.26 3.22 -3.14
CA GLN A 187 -22.92 3.35 -4.56
C GLN A 187 -21.73 2.47 -4.96
N TRP A 188 -20.89 2.12 -4.00
CA TRP A 188 -19.68 1.31 -4.20
C TRP A 188 -19.82 -0.11 -3.69
N LEU A 189 -20.75 -0.34 -2.76
CA LEU A 189 -20.88 -1.56 -1.99
C LEU A 189 -22.31 -2.12 -2.09
N SER A 190 -22.40 -3.41 -2.40
CA SER A 190 -23.61 -4.22 -2.49
C SER A 190 -24.02 -4.81 -1.14
N MET A 191 -23.43 -4.32 -0.05
CA MET A 191 -23.68 -4.80 1.31
C MET A 191 -25.16 -4.72 1.70
N THR A 192 -25.88 -3.68 1.30
CA THR A 192 -27.31 -3.54 1.63
C THR A 192 -28.18 -4.61 0.98
N ASP A 193 -27.82 -5.04 -0.24
CA ASP A 193 -28.52 -6.11 -0.95
C ASP A 193 -28.30 -7.48 -0.26
N MET A 194 -27.19 -7.60 0.48
CA MET A 194 -26.86 -8.75 1.33
C MET A 194 -27.41 -8.63 2.77
N GLY A 195 -28.29 -7.67 3.04
CA GLY A 195 -28.96 -7.51 4.33
C GLY A 195 -28.16 -6.73 5.39
N TRP A 196 -27.04 -6.11 5.03
CA TRP A 196 -26.30 -5.26 5.96
C TRP A 196 -26.94 -3.87 6.10
N THR A 197 -26.84 -3.31 7.31
CA THR A 197 -27.07 -1.88 7.56
C THR A 197 -25.72 -1.18 7.70
N ILE A 198 -25.51 -0.10 6.95
CA ILE A 198 -24.29 0.71 6.98
C ILE A 198 -24.51 1.93 7.90
N GLY A 199 -23.62 2.09 8.87
CA GLY A 199 -23.63 3.20 9.82
C GLY A 199 -22.75 4.37 9.37
N GLY A 200 -21.68 4.08 8.65
CA GLY A 200 -20.71 5.03 8.12
C GLY A 200 -19.39 4.32 7.81
N GLY A 201 -18.43 5.02 7.23
CA GLY A 201 -17.15 4.43 6.88
C GLY A 201 -16.25 5.39 6.12
N TRP A 202 -15.07 4.92 5.76
CA TRP A 202 -14.13 5.69 4.97
C TRP A 202 -13.28 4.80 4.07
N GLU A 203 -12.76 5.43 3.03
CA GLU A 203 -11.82 4.82 2.10
C GLU A 203 -10.42 4.76 2.74
N LEU A 204 -9.87 3.56 2.85
CA LEU A 204 -8.51 3.34 3.35
C LEU A 204 -7.47 3.52 2.25
N GLY A 205 -7.72 2.93 1.09
CA GLY A 205 -6.86 3.04 -0.05
C GLY A 205 -7.50 2.57 -1.35
N GLU A 206 -6.86 2.88 -2.46
CA GLU A 206 -7.35 2.60 -3.81
C GLU A 206 -6.22 2.15 -4.73
N GLY A 207 -6.61 1.64 -5.89
CA GLY A 207 -5.72 1.30 -6.99
C GLY A 207 -6.54 0.90 -8.23
N PRO A 208 -5.86 0.40 -9.27
CA PRO A 208 -6.50 -0.03 -10.49
C PRO A 208 -7.60 -1.06 -10.20
N ASP A 209 -8.84 -0.68 -10.50
CA ASP A 209 -10.06 -1.49 -10.36
C ASP A 209 -10.39 -1.96 -8.93
N ALA A 210 -9.82 -1.33 -7.89
CA ALA A 210 -10.00 -1.75 -6.51
C ALA A 210 -9.98 -0.58 -5.51
N ILE A 211 -10.92 -0.58 -4.57
CA ILE A 211 -10.97 0.38 -3.44
C ILE A 211 -11.25 -0.39 -2.16
N LEU A 212 -10.46 -0.16 -1.12
CA LEU A 212 -10.67 -0.74 0.21
C LEU A 212 -11.32 0.27 1.15
N PHE A 213 -12.43 -0.14 1.78
CA PHE A 213 -13.16 0.65 2.76
C PHE A 213 -13.09 0.02 4.15
N ALA A 214 -13.02 0.86 5.19
CA ALA A 214 -13.43 0.48 6.53
C ALA A 214 -14.89 0.91 6.75
N VAL A 215 -15.77 -0.04 7.06
CA VAL A 215 -17.23 0.16 7.11
C VAL A 215 -17.76 -0.26 8.48
N TYR A 216 -18.41 0.67 9.17
CA TYR A 216 -19.13 0.39 10.41
C TYR A 216 -20.54 -0.09 10.06
N CYS A 217 -20.83 -1.35 10.31
CA CYS A 217 -22.05 -2.00 9.82
C CYS A 217 -22.55 -3.08 10.79
N ARG A 218 -23.75 -3.60 10.52
CA ARG A 218 -24.32 -4.76 11.19
C ARG A 218 -25.27 -5.52 10.29
N ARG A 219 -25.49 -6.79 10.59
CA ARG A 219 -26.64 -7.57 10.14
C ARG A 219 -27.73 -7.68 11.22
N PRO A 220 -28.98 -8.03 10.86
CA PRO A 220 -30.05 -8.25 11.83
C PRO A 220 -29.72 -9.30 12.90
N GLU A 221 -28.93 -10.31 12.54
CA GLU A 221 -28.48 -11.40 13.41
C GLU A 221 -27.24 -11.07 14.25
N ASP A 222 -26.59 -9.93 14.02
CA ASP A 222 -25.40 -9.53 14.77
C ASP A 222 -25.79 -8.98 16.16
N ASP A 223 -24.95 -9.25 17.16
CA ASP A 223 -25.11 -8.74 18.53
C ASP A 223 -24.88 -7.21 18.65
N GLY A 224 -24.56 -6.52 17.54
CA GLY A 224 -24.35 -5.08 17.51
C GLY A 224 -23.65 -4.58 16.25
N TRP A 225 -23.26 -3.32 16.30
CA TRP A 225 -22.47 -2.68 15.25
C TRP A 225 -20.99 -3.06 15.34
N GLY A 226 -20.33 -3.24 14.21
CA GLY A 226 -18.91 -3.56 14.14
C GLY A 226 -18.23 -2.99 12.91
N TRP A 227 -16.90 -2.88 12.97
CA TRP A 227 -16.08 -2.53 11.82
C TRP A 227 -15.83 -3.76 10.95
N ARG A 228 -15.90 -3.57 9.63
CA ARG A 228 -15.52 -4.55 8.60
C ARG A 228 -14.67 -3.84 7.56
N TYR A 229 -13.84 -4.61 6.87
CA TYR A 229 -13.03 -4.11 5.78
C TYR A 229 -13.58 -4.69 4.48
N VAL A 230 -13.92 -3.83 3.53
CA VAL A 230 -14.60 -4.25 2.30
C VAL A 230 -13.83 -3.76 1.10
N LEU A 231 -13.32 -4.70 0.32
CA LEU A 231 -12.70 -4.42 -0.95
C LEU A 231 -13.75 -4.43 -2.05
N SER A 232 -14.00 -3.29 -2.67
CA SER A 232 -14.84 -3.17 -3.86
C SER A 232 -13.98 -3.27 -5.11
N ARG A 233 -14.40 -4.10 -6.07
CA ARG A 233 -13.77 -4.27 -7.39
C ARG A 233 -14.83 -4.22 -8.49
N GLU A 234 -14.40 -3.99 -9.73
CA GLU A 234 -15.30 -3.93 -10.90
C GLU A 234 -16.26 -5.15 -10.99
N TYR A 235 -15.80 -6.33 -10.58
CA TYR A 235 -16.56 -7.59 -10.70
C TYR A 235 -16.89 -8.27 -9.36
N GLY A 236 -16.81 -7.55 -8.23
CA GLY A 236 -17.26 -8.10 -6.96
C GLY A 236 -16.62 -7.48 -5.73
N GLU A 237 -17.07 -7.94 -4.58
CA GLU A 237 -16.65 -7.46 -3.27
C GLU A 237 -16.04 -8.60 -2.46
N GLU A 238 -15.02 -8.28 -1.66
CA GLU A 238 -14.55 -9.16 -0.60
C GLU A 238 -14.72 -8.46 0.74
N LEU A 239 -15.27 -9.19 1.71
CA LEU A 239 -15.50 -8.72 3.06
C LEU A 239 -14.56 -9.44 4.02
N PHE A 240 -13.84 -8.65 4.80
CA PHE A 240 -12.94 -9.12 5.85
C PHE A 240 -13.45 -8.64 7.20
N GLU A 241 -13.38 -9.54 8.17
CA GLU A 241 -13.80 -9.28 9.54
C GLU A 241 -12.71 -8.55 10.34
N THR A 242 -11.45 -8.68 9.92
CA THR A 242 -10.27 -8.24 10.67
C THR A 242 -9.13 -7.73 9.77
N ILE A 243 -8.20 -6.95 10.33
CA ILE A 243 -6.99 -6.48 9.63
C ILE A 243 -6.05 -7.63 9.24
N PRO A 244 -5.77 -8.64 10.10
CA PRO A 244 -5.00 -9.81 9.69
C PRO A 244 -5.54 -10.49 8.43
N GLU A 245 -6.86 -10.61 8.28
CA GLU A 245 -7.46 -11.17 7.05
C GLU A 245 -7.17 -10.30 5.82
N VAL A 246 -7.26 -8.96 5.96
CA VAL A 246 -6.88 -8.02 4.90
C VAL A 246 -5.42 -8.18 4.52
N LEU A 247 -4.51 -8.27 5.50
CA LEU A 247 -3.07 -8.42 5.26
C LEU A 247 -2.75 -9.72 4.53
N VAL A 248 -3.29 -10.85 4.99
CA VAL A 248 -3.12 -12.15 4.34
C VAL A 248 -3.62 -12.11 2.91
N TRP A 249 -4.80 -11.55 2.68
CA TRP A 249 -5.37 -11.48 1.33
C TRP A 249 -4.57 -10.54 0.42
N ASN A 250 -4.21 -9.35 0.90
CA ASN A 250 -3.49 -8.33 0.13
C ASN A 250 -2.11 -8.82 -0.30
N ALA A 251 -1.45 -9.67 0.50
CA ALA A 251 -0.14 -10.23 0.16
C ALA A 251 -0.14 -11.02 -1.16
N HIS A 252 -1.30 -11.59 -1.51
CA HIS A 252 -1.48 -12.42 -2.70
C HIS A 252 -2.28 -11.72 -3.81
N PHE A 253 -2.63 -10.44 -3.65
CA PHE A 253 -3.42 -9.73 -4.64
C PHE A 253 -2.67 -9.60 -5.96
N ARG A 254 -3.28 -10.09 -7.04
CA ARG A 254 -2.70 -10.12 -8.40
C ARG A 254 -1.27 -10.67 -8.43
N GLU A 255 -0.93 -11.59 -7.52
CA GLU A 255 0.37 -12.26 -7.49
C GLU A 255 0.69 -12.97 -8.83
N HIS A 256 -0.34 -13.49 -9.50
CA HIS A 256 -0.20 -14.09 -10.82
C HIS A 256 0.26 -13.09 -11.90
N ASP A 257 -0.04 -11.81 -11.77
CA ASP A 257 0.46 -10.78 -12.70
C ASP A 257 1.91 -10.42 -12.40
N LEU A 258 2.32 -10.49 -11.13
CA LEU A 258 3.73 -10.40 -10.73
C LEU A 258 4.53 -11.62 -11.20
N SER A 259 3.91 -12.80 -11.30
CA SER A 259 4.58 -13.99 -11.84
C SER A 259 4.92 -13.91 -13.34
N LYS A 260 4.36 -12.91 -14.06
CA LYS A 260 4.71 -12.59 -15.46
C LYS A 260 5.90 -11.64 -15.58
N ILE A 261 6.39 -11.09 -14.47
CA ILE A 261 7.56 -10.22 -14.44
C ILE A 261 8.80 -10.84 -15.11
N PRO A 262 9.09 -12.16 -15.00
CA PRO A 262 10.18 -12.80 -15.74
C PRO A 262 10.00 -12.84 -17.26
N GLU A 263 8.82 -12.48 -17.78
CA GLU A 263 8.54 -12.40 -19.21
C GLU A 263 8.85 -11.03 -19.83
N PHE A 264 9.21 -10.02 -19.01
CA PHE A 264 9.69 -8.73 -19.51
C PHE A 264 11.04 -8.91 -20.21
N GLY A 265 11.07 -8.59 -21.50
CA GLY A 265 12.25 -8.73 -22.35
C GLY A 265 13.15 -7.50 -22.34
N GLU A 266 14.26 -7.56 -23.08
CA GLU A 266 15.12 -6.38 -23.31
C GLU A 266 14.34 -5.18 -23.86
N ASP A 267 13.34 -5.42 -24.72
CA ASP A 267 12.50 -4.39 -25.34
C ASP A 267 11.67 -3.57 -24.32
N ASP A 268 11.18 -4.20 -23.25
CA ASP A 268 10.40 -3.50 -22.20
C ASP A 268 11.32 -2.62 -21.32
N MET A 269 12.59 -2.97 -21.22
CA MET A 269 13.62 -2.20 -20.54
C MET A 269 14.11 -1.01 -21.38
N TRP A 270 14.19 -1.12 -22.71
CA TRP A 270 14.49 0.04 -23.56
C TRP A 270 13.43 1.15 -23.38
N CYS A 271 12.17 0.80 -23.10
CA CYS A 271 11.13 1.76 -22.73
C CYS A 271 11.26 2.36 -21.32
N LEU A 272 12.10 1.79 -20.45
CA LEU A 272 12.45 2.35 -19.13
C LEU A 272 13.75 3.17 -19.18
N MET A 273 14.64 2.87 -20.13
CA MET A 273 15.91 3.55 -20.32
C MET A 273 15.82 4.82 -21.18
N PHE A 274 14.76 4.98 -21.99
CA PHE A 274 14.55 6.09 -22.96
C PHE A 274 13.10 6.60 -22.97
#